data_AF-A0A3N9UEY1-F1
#
_entry.id   AF-A0A3N9UEY1-F1
#
_cell.length_a   1.000
_cell.length_b   1.000
_cell.length_c   1.000
_cell.angle_alpha   90.00
_cell.angle_beta   90.00
_cell.angle_gamma   90.00
#
_symmetry.space_group_name_H-M   'P 1'
#
loop_
_entity.id
_entity.type
_entity.pdbx_description
1 polymer ?
#
loop_
_entity_poly.entity_id
_entity_poly.type
_entity_poly.pdbx_seq_one_letter_code
_entity_poly.pdbx_strand_id
1 'polypeptide(L)'
;MKTISKAITTVGLASAMLLSSVGGAAAAEVHYKDVKKTDNFYNSVDFLIEQNAISKTLPKFRPYENITRGQFASIFAKILGLDVSNIENPGFTDVPKTHQFYKYVAALENYGVIGGYGNGKFGVNDQLTRGQMAGILMKAYGIPVIHSEGYASLKSNFGESNLVKSNDIFDGYDFKNGQWNDELETLEYFGVLGGYKDGNLYPNKPINRSQFANMIYKMEDYGFGYYHYQYVDSIFDDFATIGVSEEEADEKFNEFINSNELVEFVTMYPIPSDISSDDYDLVMTVYPVKEGEMIFEDINAKIVVEYSEEDGWWISVEKISEESTTPTTEDPNIENTDSENTGIVTE
;
A
#
# COMPACT_ATOMS: atom_id res chain seq x y z
N MET A 1 -9.57 -5.45 -17.33
CA MET A 1 -9.07 -6.38 -16.30
C MET A 1 -10.25 -6.90 -15.49
N LYS A 2 -10.32 -8.20 -15.16
CA LYS A 2 -11.32 -8.70 -14.21
C LYS A 2 -10.90 -8.25 -12.82
N THR A 3 -11.59 -7.27 -12.25
CA THR A 3 -11.39 -6.82 -10.87
C THR A 3 -11.66 -7.98 -9.91
N ILE A 4 -10.70 -8.26 -9.03
CA ILE A 4 -10.84 -9.26 -7.99
C ILE A 4 -11.73 -8.66 -6.90
N SER A 5 -12.99 -9.09 -6.83
CA SER A 5 -13.78 -8.95 -5.61
C SER A 5 -13.36 -10.09 -4.67
N LYS A 6 -12.41 -9.83 -3.76
CA LYS A 6 -12.22 -10.72 -2.61
C LYS A 6 -13.45 -10.53 -1.72
N ALA A 7 -14.35 -11.50 -1.70
CA ALA A 7 -15.44 -11.54 -0.74
C ALA A 7 -14.83 -11.60 0.68
N ILE A 8 -14.95 -10.49 1.40
CA ILE A 8 -14.57 -10.39 2.80
C ILE A 8 -15.46 -11.35 3.57
N THR A 9 -14.90 -12.46 4.03
CA THR A 9 -15.55 -13.26 5.06
C THR A 9 -15.23 -12.57 6.38
N THR A 10 -16.07 -11.61 6.75
CA THR A 10 -16.02 -10.89 8.02
C THR A 10 -16.22 -11.91 9.14
N VAL A 11 -15.14 -12.36 9.78
CA VAL A 11 -15.25 -12.95 11.12
C VAL A 11 -15.28 -11.76 12.06
N GLY A 12 -16.50 -11.30 12.36
CA GLY A 12 -16.73 -10.26 13.35
C GLY A 12 -16.22 -10.70 14.72
N LEU A 13 -15.28 -9.93 15.28
CA LEU A 13 -15.05 -9.94 16.72
C LEU A 13 -16.18 -9.16 17.38
N ALA A 14 -17.19 -9.88 17.88
CA ALA A 14 -18.07 -9.36 18.92
C ALA A 14 -17.69 -10.00 20.26
N SER A 15 -17.20 -9.17 21.17
CA SER A 15 -16.85 -9.52 22.54
C SER A 15 -18.08 -10.03 23.30
N ALA A 16 -17.98 -11.25 23.83
CA ALA A 16 -18.77 -11.69 24.99
C ALA A 16 -17.80 -12.31 26.01
N MET A 17 -17.56 -11.58 27.10
CA MET A 17 -16.90 -12.11 28.30
C MET A 17 -17.75 -13.24 28.89
N LEU A 18 -17.24 -14.46 28.86
CA LEU A 18 -17.51 -15.48 29.87
C LEU A 18 -16.18 -16.07 30.33
N LEU A 19 -15.75 -15.68 31.53
CA LEU A 19 -14.67 -16.32 32.26
C LEU A 19 -15.09 -17.75 32.64
N SER A 20 -14.51 -18.74 31.97
CA SER A 20 -14.30 -20.07 32.54
C SER A 20 -12.99 -20.64 32.01
N SER A 21 -12.07 -20.88 32.94
CA SER A 21 -10.74 -21.43 32.76
C SER A 21 -10.71 -22.70 31.89
N VAL A 22 -10.15 -22.60 30.68
CA VAL A 22 -9.60 -23.72 29.92
C VAL A 22 -8.30 -23.21 29.29
N GLY A 23 -7.26 -24.05 29.31
CA GLY A 23 -5.85 -23.72 29.14
C GLY A 23 -5.53 -22.64 28.12
N GLY A 24 -4.60 -21.75 28.49
CA GLY A 24 -4.02 -20.78 27.58
C GLY A 24 -3.65 -21.47 26.27
N ALA A 25 -4.35 -21.08 25.20
CA ALA A 25 -3.96 -21.43 23.85
C ALA A 25 -2.55 -20.90 23.67
N ALA A 26 -1.60 -21.82 23.47
CA ALA A 26 -0.22 -21.49 23.23
C ALA A 26 -0.16 -20.45 22.08
N ALA A 27 0.52 -19.32 22.33
CA ALA A 27 0.93 -18.43 21.28
C ALA A 27 1.60 -19.26 20.17
N ALA A 28 1.15 -19.11 18.93
CA ALA A 28 1.54 -19.96 17.81
C ALA A 28 3.05 -20.21 17.82
N GLU A 29 3.40 -21.49 17.95
CA GLU A 29 4.75 -21.98 18.09
C GLU A 29 5.48 -21.81 16.74
N VAL A 30 6.76 -21.44 16.79
CA VAL A 30 7.65 -21.31 15.64
C VAL A 30 7.49 -22.51 14.69
N HIS A 31 6.81 -22.32 13.56
CA HIS A 31 6.43 -23.43 12.66
C HIS A 31 7.64 -24.03 11.92
N TYR A 32 8.64 -23.20 11.59
CA TYR A 32 9.82 -23.61 10.86
C TYR A 32 11.08 -23.47 11.74
N LYS A 33 11.84 -24.56 11.90
CA LYS A 33 13.01 -24.59 12.79
C LYS A 33 14.13 -23.62 12.39
N ASP A 34 14.13 -23.18 11.15
CA ASP A 34 15.10 -22.27 10.53
C ASP A 34 14.54 -20.85 10.32
N VAL A 35 13.45 -20.49 11.01
CA VAL A 35 12.86 -19.15 11.04
C VAL A 35 12.73 -18.71 12.50
N LYS A 36 13.41 -17.64 12.89
CA LYS A 36 13.42 -17.10 14.26
C LYS A 36 12.64 -15.79 14.30
N LYS A 37 12.03 -15.47 15.44
CA LYS A 37 11.33 -14.18 15.65
C LYS A 37 12.19 -12.94 15.42
N THR A 38 13.50 -13.08 15.52
CA THR A 38 14.49 -12.01 15.27
C THR A 38 14.88 -11.88 13.79
N ASP A 39 14.46 -12.81 12.93
CA ASP A 39 14.76 -12.74 11.50
C ASP A 39 13.89 -11.66 10.85
N ASN A 40 14.47 -10.84 9.98
CA ASN A 40 13.78 -9.76 9.28
C ASN A 40 12.72 -10.21 8.25
N PHE A 41 12.49 -11.53 8.14
CA PHE A 41 11.47 -12.15 7.29
C PHE A 41 10.47 -12.97 8.10
N TYR A 42 10.53 -12.89 9.44
CA TYR A 42 9.65 -13.67 10.32
C TYR A 42 8.17 -13.40 10.01
N ASN A 43 7.74 -12.14 10.05
CA ASN A 43 6.35 -11.74 9.77
C ASN A 43 5.93 -12.14 8.36
N SER A 44 6.82 -12.03 7.39
CA SER A 44 6.55 -12.42 6.00
C SER A 44 6.29 -13.91 5.85
N VAL A 45 7.01 -14.76 6.59
CA VAL A 45 6.77 -16.20 6.58
C VAL A 45 5.45 -16.54 7.28
N ASP A 46 5.17 -15.90 8.42
CA ASP A 46 3.90 -16.08 9.15
C ASP A 46 2.71 -15.64 8.29
N PHE A 47 2.82 -14.53 7.57
CA PHE A 47 1.81 -14.10 6.58
C PHE A 47 1.55 -15.17 5.51
N LEU A 48 2.60 -15.71 4.88
CA LEU A 48 2.42 -16.77 3.86
C LEU A 48 1.77 -18.04 4.45
N ILE A 49 2.00 -18.32 5.74
CA ILE A 49 1.37 -19.40 6.48
C ILE A 49 -0.12 -19.11 6.69
N GLU A 50 -0.47 -17.91 7.13
CA GLU A 50 -1.85 -17.46 7.38
C GLU A 50 -2.69 -17.51 6.11
N GLN A 51 -2.12 -17.05 4.98
CA GLN A 51 -2.75 -17.13 3.66
C GLN A 51 -2.82 -18.55 3.09
N ASN A 52 -2.36 -19.58 3.83
CA ASN A 52 -2.26 -20.97 3.39
C ASN A 52 -1.46 -21.14 2.08
N ALA A 53 -0.56 -20.19 1.81
CA ALA A 53 0.24 -20.15 0.60
C ALA A 53 1.40 -21.16 0.67
N ILE A 54 1.97 -21.32 1.87
CA ILE A 54 3.01 -22.32 2.19
C ILE A 54 2.53 -23.34 3.23
N SER A 55 3.28 -24.44 3.39
CA SER A 55 2.95 -25.49 4.35
C SER A 55 3.06 -24.99 5.80
N LYS A 56 2.25 -25.56 6.70
CA LYS A 56 2.36 -25.39 8.17
C LYS A 56 3.10 -26.54 8.84
N THR A 57 3.37 -27.63 8.12
CA THR A 57 3.82 -28.91 8.68
C THR A 57 5.24 -29.30 8.31
N LEU A 58 5.86 -28.59 7.37
CA LEU A 58 7.24 -28.88 6.97
C LEU A 58 8.21 -28.37 8.03
N PRO A 59 9.33 -29.08 8.29
CA PRO A 59 10.23 -28.75 9.39
C PRO A 59 11.13 -27.53 9.12
N LYS A 60 11.29 -27.14 7.85
CA LYS A 60 12.18 -26.06 7.41
C LYS A 60 11.58 -25.23 6.28
N PHE A 61 11.71 -23.92 6.37
CA PHE A 61 11.32 -22.96 5.33
C PHE A 61 12.40 -22.82 4.25
N ARG A 62 13.69 -22.97 4.64
CA ARG A 62 14.89 -22.79 3.81
C ARG A 62 15.02 -21.35 3.27
N PRO A 63 15.08 -20.32 4.14
CA PRO A 63 15.01 -18.91 3.72
C PRO A 63 16.09 -18.48 2.72
N TYR A 64 17.29 -19.07 2.80
CA TYR A 64 18.45 -18.69 2.00
C TYR A 64 18.64 -19.53 0.72
N GLU A 65 17.74 -20.47 0.44
CA GLU A 65 17.73 -21.16 -0.85
C GLU A 65 16.99 -20.33 -1.90
N ASN A 66 17.46 -20.38 -3.14
CA ASN A 66 16.80 -19.71 -4.26
C ASN A 66 15.44 -20.34 -4.56
N ILE A 67 14.47 -19.52 -4.94
CA ILE A 67 13.13 -19.98 -5.30
C ILE A 67 13.04 -20.25 -6.80
N THR A 68 12.46 -21.40 -7.17
CA THR A 68 12.18 -21.68 -8.59
C THR A 68 10.91 -20.96 -9.05
N ARG A 69 10.82 -20.68 -10.36
CA ARG A 69 9.63 -20.05 -10.99
C ARG A 69 8.35 -20.86 -10.75
N GLY A 70 8.42 -22.19 -10.70
CA GLY A 70 7.28 -23.05 -10.36
C GLY A 70 6.84 -22.95 -8.90
N GLN A 71 7.80 -22.90 -7.96
CA GLN A 71 7.50 -22.68 -6.54
C GLN A 71 6.89 -21.31 -6.30
N PHE A 72 7.46 -20.28 -6.93
CA PHE A 72 6.90 -18.92 -6.97
C PHE A 72 5.44 -18.94 -7.44
N ALA A 73 5.17 -19.54 -8.60
CA ALA A 73 3.83 -19.58 -9.19
C ALA A 73 2.81 -20.21 -8.23
N SER A 74 3.18 -21.30 -7.58
CA SER A 74 2.30 -21.97 -6.61
C SER A 74 1.97 -21.13 -5.38
N ILE A 75 2.92 -20.34 -4.89
CA ILE A 75 2.69 -19.51 -3.70
C ILE A 75 1.90 -18.27 -4.11
N PHE A 76 2.34 -17.58 -5.17
CA PHE A 76 1.77 -16.30 -5.56
C PHE A 76 0.32 -16.42 -6.07
N ALA A 77 -0.01 -17.48 -6.83
CA ALA A 77 -1.40 -17.73 -7.24
C ALA A 77 -2.36 -17.87 -6.04
N LYS A 78 -1.89 -18.41 -4.91
CA LYS A 78 -2.69 -18.53 -3.69
C LYS A 78 -2.85 -17.20 -2.96
N ILE A 79 -1.78 -16.39 -2.91
CA ILE A 79 -1.83 -15.04 -2.32
C ILE A 79 -2.84 -14.15 -3.07
N LEU A 80 -2.81 -14.21 -4.41
CA LEU A 80 -3.79 -13.52 -5.26
C LEU A 80 -5.20 -14.14 -5.20
N GLY A 81 -5.36 -15.31 -4.56
CA GLY A 81 -6.65 -16.00 -4.46
C GLY A 81 -7.22 -16.45 -5.81
N LEU A 82 -6.36 -16.77 -6.78
CA LEU A 82 -6.81 -17.12 -8.14
C LEU A 82 -7.55 -18.46 -8.18
N ASP A 83 -8.60 -18.53 -9.00
CA ASP A 83 -9.27 -19.79 -9.32
C ASP A 83 -8.36 -20.67 -10.19
N VAL A 84 -7.96 -21.81 -9.64
CA VAL A 84 -7.10 -22.81 -10.32
C VAL A 84 -7.90 -24.00 -10.87
N SER A 85 -9.23 -23.95 -10.80
CA SER A 85 -10.13 -25.00 -11.31
C SER A 85 -10.59 -24.74 -12.74
N ASN A 86 -10.79 -23.46 -13.10
CA ASN A 86 -11.20 -23.03 -14.44
C ASN A 86 -10.06 -22.32 -15.18
N ILE A 87 -9.11 -23.11 -15.69
CA ILE A 87 -7.89 -22.64 -16.33
C ILE A 87 -7.81 -23.09 -17.80
N GLU A 88 -7.28 -22.20 -18.63
CA GLU A 88 -6.90 -22.51 -20.01
C GLU A 88 -5.48 -23.07 -20.04
N ASN A 89 -5.15 -23.80 -21.10
CA ASN A 89 -3.84 -24.42 -21.19
C ASN A 89 -2.80 -23.39 -21.70
N PRO A 90 -1.78 -23.03 -20.91
CA PRO A 90 -0.79 -22.01 -21.30
C PRO A 90 0.17 -22.48 -22.39
N GLY A 91 0.10 -23.76 -22.81
CA GLY A 91 0.88 -24.29 -23.93
C GLY A 91 2.37 -24.54 -23.66
N PHE A 92 2.84 -24.34 -22.43
CA PHE A 92 4.24 -24.56 -22.06
C PHE A 92 4.63 -26.04 -22.10
N THR A 93 5.67 -26.35 -22.87
CA THR A 93 6.18 -27.71 -23.09
C THR A 93 6.82 -28.33 -21.84
N ASP A 94 7.38 -27.52 -20.95
CA ASP A 94 8.00 -27.93 -19.69
C ASP A 94 7.03 -27.93 -18.50
N VAL A 95 5.76 -27.57 -18.72
CA VAL A 95 4.69 -27.62 -17.71
C VAL A 95 3.49 -28.38 -18.28
N PRO A 96 3.59 -29.71 -18.51
CA PRO A 96 2.46 -30.51 -18.93
C PRO A 96 1.35 -30.52 -17.86
N LYS A 97 0.11 -30.87 -18.23
CA LYS A 97 -1.05 -30.98 -17.30
C LYS A 97 -0.81 -31.83 -16.05
N THR A 98 0.11 -32.79 -16.15
CA THR A 98 0.51 -33.69 -15.05
C THR A 98 1.54 -33.06 -14.10
N HIS A 99 2.12 -31.91 -14.44
CA HIS A 99 3.11 -31.23 -13.63
C HIS A 99 2.47 -30.61 -12.38
N GLN A 100 3.12 -30.75 -11.22
CA GLN A 100 2.58 -30.28 -9.93
C GLN A 100 2.26 -28.77 -9.88
N PHE A 101 2.97 -27.96 -10.67
CA PHE A 101 2.75 -26.52 -10.77
C PHE A 101 1.84 -26.08 -11.90
N TYR A 102 1.34 -27.02 -12.73
CA TYR A 102 0.56 -26.71 -13.93
C TYR A 102 -0.57 -25.72 -13.67
N LYS A 103 -1.43 -26.04 -12.69
CA LYS A 103 -2.63 -25.23 -12.44
C LYS A 103 -2.34 -23.81 -11.99
N TYR A 104 -1.23 -23.60 -11.27
CA TYR A 104 -0.84 -22.29 -10.77
C TYR A 104 -0.18 -21.45 -11.85
N VAL A 105 0.67 -22.07 -12.68
CA VAL A 105 1.27 -21.43 -13.84
C VAL A 105 0.18 -21.02 -14.84
N ALA A 106 -0.75 -21.92 -15.14
CA ALA A 106 -1.88 -21.63 -16.02
C ALA A 106 -2.76 -20.49 -15.47
N ALA A 107 -3.11 -20.51 -14.18
CA ALA A 107 -3.93 -19.45 -13.59
C ALA A 107 -3.25 -18.07 -13.67
N LEU A 108 -1.95 -17.98 -13.35
CA LEU A 108 -1.22 -16.73 -13.40
C LEU A 108 -0.97 -16.24 -14.84
N GLU A 109 -0.77 -17.14 -15.80
CA GLU A 109 -0.61 -16.80 -17.21
C GLU A 109 -1.94 -16.34 -17.82
N ASN A 110 -3.04 -17.04 -17.54
CA ASN A 110 -4.40 -16.60 -17.87
C ASN A 110 -4.76 -15.25 -17.26
N TYR A 111 -4.29 -14.98 -16.04
CA TYR A 111 -4.44 -13.68 -15.36
C TYR A 111 -3.53 -12.60 -15.96
N GLY A 112 -2.57 -12.99 -16.82
CA GLY A 112 -1.69 -12.12 -17.57
C GLY A 112 -0.43 -11.69 -16.80
N VAL A 113 -0.19 -12.14 -15.58
CA VAL A 113 0.89 -11.59 -14.74
C VAL A 113 2.24 -12.30 -14.90
N ILE A 114 2.25 -13.48 -15.51
CA ILE A 114 3.47 -14.21 -15.86
C ILE A 114 3.48 -14.61 -17.34
N GLY A 115 4.67 -14.89 -17.86
CA GLY A 115 4.86 -15.46 -19.20
C GLY A 115 6.06 -16.40 -19.25
N GLY A 116 6.17 -17.13 -20.36
CA GLY A 116 7.33 -17.97 -20.68
C GLY A 116 8.42 -17.20 -21.43
N TYR A 117 9.49 -17.89 -21.82
CA TYR A 117 10.64 -17.29 -22.50
C TYR A 117 10.45 -17.04 -24.00
N GLY A 118 9.22 -17.20 -24.52
CA GLY A 118 8.91 -17.08 -25.96
C GLY A 118 9.35 -18.28 -26.82
N ASN A 119 10.05 -19.26 -26.25
CA ASN A 119 10.47 -20.50 -26.92
C ASN A 119 9.56 -21.71 -26.62
N GLY A 120 8.34 -21.45 -26.14
CA GLY A 120 7.39 -22.49 -25.72
C GLY A 120 7.70 -23.12 -24.36
N LYS A 121 8.62 -22.56 -23.56
CA LYS A 121 8.88 -22.96 -22.17
C LYS A 121 8.54 -21.86 -21.18
N PHE A 122 8.08 -22.27 -20.00
CA PHE A 122 7.92 -21.40 -18.84
C PHE A 122 9.22 -21.22 -18.05
N GLY A 123 10.08 -22.24 -18.02
CA GLY A 123 11.26 -22.29 -17.15
C GLY A 123 10.91 -22.74 -15.73
N VAL A 124 10.07 -23.77 -15.57
CA VAL A 124 9.43 -24.09 -14.27
C VAL A 124 10.41 -24.45 -13.15
N ASN A 125 11.59 -24.97 -13.49
CA ASN A 125 12.65 -25.33 -12.55
C ASN A 125 13.76 -24.28 -12.48
N ASP A 126 13.70 -23.24 -13.31
CA ASP A 126 14.68 -22.17 -13.32
C ASP A 126 14.46 -21.26 -12.11
N GLN A 127 15.53 -20.64 -11.64
CA GLN A 127 15.46 -19.71 -10.51
C GLN A 127 14.79 -18.41 -10.93
N LEU A 128 13.95 -17.86 -10.06
CA LEU A 128 13.34 -16.55 -10.30
C LEU A 128 14.37 -15.44 -10.02
N THR A 129 14.59 -14.55 -10.98
CA THR A 129 15.49 -13.41 -10.80
C THR A 129 14.79 -12.21 -10.17
N ARG A 130 15.57 -11.27 -9.63
CA ARG A 130 15.05 -10.09 -8.96
C ARG A 130 14.25 -9.18 -9.89
N GLY A 131 14.74 -8.93 -11.10
CA GLY A 131 14.03 -8.15 -12.12
C GLY A 131 12.76 -8.83 -12.60
N GLN A 132 12.78 -10.17 -12.77
CA GLN A 132 11.57 -10.92 -13.10
C GLN A 132 10.51 -10.78 -12.01
N MET A 133 10.90 -10.86 -10.73
CA MET A 133 9.97 -10.65 -9.62
C MET A 133 9.40 -9.23 -9.63
N ALA A 134 10.23 -8.22 -9.88
CA ALA A 134 9.78 -6.82 -9.94
C ALA A 134 8.71 -6.61 -11.03
N GLY A 135 8.99 -7.05 -12.25
CA GLY A 135 8.01 -6.97 -13.35
C GLY A 135 6.70 -7.72 -13.06
N ILE A 136 6.78 -8.87 -12.39
CA ILE A 136 5.58 -9.64 -12.02
C ILE A 136 4.76 -8.90 -10.95
N LEU A 137 5.40 -8.34 -9.92
CA LEU A 137 4.70 -7.58 -8.88
C LEU A 137 4.03 -6.34 -9.45
N MET A 138 4.76 -5.53 -10.21
CA MET A 138 4.21 -4.34 -10.88
C MET A 138 2.97 -4.71 -11.70
N LYS A 139 3.06 -5.75 -12.52
CA LYS A 139 1.95 -6.22 -13.35
C LYS A 139 0.78 -6.77 -12.55
N ALA A 140 1.05 -7.51 -11.48
CA ALA A 140 0.01 -8.15 -10.67
C ALA A 140 -0.82 -7.16 -9.86
N TYR A 141 -0.18 -6.09 -9.38
CA TYR A 141 -0.83 -5.05 -8.59
C TYR A 141 -1.18 -3.80 -9.40
N GLY A 142 -0.92 -3.81 -10.71
CA GLY A 142 -1.23 -2.70 -11.60
C GLY A 142 -0.46 -1.41 -11.26
N ILE A 143 0.74 -1.54 -10.68
CA ILE A 143 1.54 -0.39 -10.30
C ILE A 143 2.07 0.26 -11.59
N PRO A 144 1.89 1.57 -11.76
CA PRO A 144 2.45 2.30 -12.89
C PRO A 144 3.97 2.45 -12.72
N VAL A 145 4.68 2.34 -13.83
CA VAL A 145 6.14 2.46 -13.85
C VAL A 145 6.51 3.93 -13.68
N ILE A 146 7.36 4.25 -12.69
CA ILE A 146 7.96 5.58 -12.56
C ILE A 146 9.16 5.63 -13.51
N HIS A 147 9.05 6.39 -14.60
CA HIS A 147 10.16 6.57 -15.53
C HIS A 147 11.23 7.51 -14.95
N SER A 148 12.48 7.30 -15.37
CA SER A 148 13.68 8.00 -14.86
C SER A 148 13.59 9.55 -14.87
N GLU A 149 12.82 10.15 -15.77
CA GLU A 149 12.59 11.60 -15.83
C GLU A 149 11.68 12.11 -14.69
N GLY A 150 10.68 11.31 -14.28
CA GLY A 150 9.87 11.58 -13.09
C GLY A 150 10.65 11.30 -11.80
N TYR A 151 11.50 10.27 -11.79
CA TYR A 151 12.36 9.94 -10.65
C TYR A 151 13.36 11.06 -10.32
N ALA A 152 13.92 11.73 -11.34
CA ALA A 152 14.83 12.87 -11.16
C ALA A 152 14.13 14.14 -10.62
N SER A 153 12.86 14.35 -10.96
CA SER A 153 12.07 15.51 -10.51
C SER A 153 11.54 15.31 -9.08
N LEU A 154 11.15 14.08 -8.71
CA LEU A 154 10.81 13.74 -7.31
C LEU A 154 12.01 13.94 -6.36
N LYS A 155 13.23 13.74 -6.89
CA LYS A 155 14.49 13.94 -6.18
C LYS A 155 14.82 15.41 -5.88
N SER A 156 14.41 16.38 -6.72
CA SER A 156 14.75 17.79 -6.47
C SER A 156 13.85 18.45 -5.43
N ASN A 157 12.62 17.96 -5.25
CA ASN A 157 11.59 18.66 -4.49
C ASN A 157 11.55 18.32 -2.99
N PHE A 158 12.12 17.21 -2.54
CA PHE A 158 11.93 16.70 -1.16
C PHE A 158 13.21 16.54 -0.31
N GLY A 159 14.32 17.16 -0.73
CA GLY A 159 15.55 17.22 0.07
C GLY A 159 16.40 15.95 -0.01
N GLU A 160 17.67 16.12 -0.36
CA GLU A 160 18.68 15.06 -0.39
C GLU A 160 18.86 14.43 1.01
N SER A 161 18.30 13.24 1.24
CA SER A 161 18.99 12.23 2.04
C SER A 161 18.51 10.80 1.74
N ASN A 162 19.47 9.97 1.32
CA ASN A 162 19.52 8.50 1.39
C ASN A 162 19.05 7.60 0.21
N LEU A 163 18.58 8.12 -0.92
CA LEU A 163 18.43 7.27 -2.12
C LEU A 163 19.75 7.18 -2.91
N VAL A 164 20.55 6.16 -2.57
CA VAL A 164 21.78 5.83 -3.30
C VAL A 164 21.40 5.30 -4.68
N LYS A 165 21.73 6.04 -5.76
CA LYS A 165 21.66 5.53 -7.13
C LYS A 165 22.35 4.17 -7.18
N SER A 166 21.62 3.15 -7.63
CA SER A 166 22.20 1.83 -7.72
C SER A 166 23.26 1.76 -8.82
N ASN A 167 24.47 1.30 -8.49
CA ASN A 167 25.63 1.37 -9.40
C ASN A 167 25.57 0.37 -10.57
N ASP A 168 24.63 -0.57 -10.55
CA ASP A 168 24.40 -1.56 -11.61
C ASP A 168 23.12 -1.29 -12.41
N ILE A 169 22.59 -0.07 -12.30
CA ILE A 169 21.67 0.52 -13.27
C ILE A 169 22.47 0.79 -14.56
N PHE A 170 22.68 -0.29 -15.31
CA PHE A 170 23.15 -0.47 -16.70
C PHE A 170 24.33 0.39 -17.21
N ASP A 171 25.49 -0.26 -17.44
CA ASP A 171 26.58 0.18 -18.34
C ASP A 171 26.68 -0.67 -19.64
N GLY A 172 25.69 -1.50 -19.94
CA GLY A 172 25.45 -1.93 -21.32
C GLY A 172 25.59 -3.42 -21.67
N TYR A 173 25.74 -4.38 -20.74
CA TYR A 173 25.81 -5.80 -21.16
C TYR A 173 25.09 -6.82 -20.24
N ASP A 174 24.16 -7.52 -20.90
CA ASP A 174 23.52 -8.82 -20.63
C ASP A 174 22.15 -8.91 -19.91
N PHE A 175 21.27 -9.69 -20.55
CA PHE A 175 19.80 -9.60 -20.63
C PHE A 175 19.27 -8.20 -21.02
N LYS A 176 19.39 -7.91 -22.33
CA LYS A 176 18.74 -6.83 -23.10
C LYS A 176 18.35 -5.55 -22.31
N ASN A 177 19.23 -4.56 -22.35
CA ASN A 177 18.85 -3.13 -22.32
C ASN A 177 18.15 -2.60 -21.06
N GLY A 178 18.57 -2.98 -19.84
CA GLY A 178 17.96 -2.42 -18.63
C GLY A 178 16.53 -2.91 -18.38
N GLN A 179 16.17 -4.08 -18.90
CA GLN A 179 14.87 -4.68 -18.65
C GLN A 179 14.62 -4.80 -17.15
N TRP A 180 13.49 -4.25 -16.69
CA TRP A 180 13.05 -4.16 -15.29
C TRP A 180 13.70 -3.08 -14.42
N ASN A 181 14.52 -2.17 -14.99
CA ASN A 181 15.16 -1.10 -14.22
C ASN A 181 14.11 -0.20 -13.57
N ASP A 182 13.20 0.36 -14.37
CA ASP A 182 12.17 1.26 -13.86
C ASP A 182 11.27 0.54 -12.82
N GLU A 183 10.94 -0.74 -13.03
CA GLU A 183 10.19 -1.55 -12.07
C GLU A 183 10.96 -1.79 -10.77
N LEU A 184 12.27 -2.05 -10.85
CA LEU A 184 13.11 -2.24 -9.68
C LEU A 184 13.30 -0.95 -8.89
N GLU A 185 13.49 0.19 -9.58
CA GLU A 185 13.57 1.52 -8.98
C GLU A 185 12.23 1.91 -8.33
N THR A 186 11.12 1.67 -9.02
CA THR A 186 9.77 1.92 -8.51
C THR A 186 9.52 1.11 -7.23
N LEU A 187 9.85 -0.18 -7.22
CA LEU A 187 9.69 -1.02 -6.02
C LEU A 187 10.71 -0.72 -4.92
N GLU A 188 11.88 -0.16 -5.24
CA GLU A 188 12.82 0.36 -4.25
C GLU A 188 12.29 1.64 -3.60
N TYR A 189 11.76 2.56 -4.40
CA TYR A 189 11.13 3.79 -3.94
C TYR A 189 9.97 3.49 -2.97
N PHE A 190 9.11 2.53 -3.30
CA PHE A 190 8.04 2.07 -2.40
C PHE A 190 8.53 1.22 -1.22
N GLY A 191 9.84 0.99 -1.09
CA GLY A 191 10.41 0.20 0.00
C GLY A 191 10.08 -1.30 -0.06
N VAL A 192 9.47 -1.80 -1.14
CA VAL A 192 9.11 -3.22 -1.36
C VAL A 192 10.36 -4.08 -1.43
N LEU A 193 11.43 -3.55 -2.01
CA LEU A 193 12.75 -4.15 -2.04
C LEU A 193 13.81 -3.08 -1.69
N GLY A 194 15.05 -3.48 -1.45
CA GLY A 194 16.17 -2.55 -1.33
C GLY A 194 17.40 -3.01 -2.09
N GLY A 195 18.35 -2.10 -2.29
CA GLY A 195 19.68 -2.38 -2.78
C GLY A 195 20.54 -3.24 -1.84
N TYR A 196 21.61 -3.79 -2.38
CA TYR A 196 22.67 -4.46 -1.64
C TYR A 196 23.65 -3.42 -1.08
N LYS A 197 24.56 -3.84 -0.18
CA LYS A 197 25.49 -2.93 0.53
C LYS A 197 26.44 -2.15 -0.38
N ASP A 198 26.66 -2.65 -1.59
CA ASP A 198 27.45 -2.03 -2.65
C ASP A 198 26.64 -1.03 -3.50
N GLY A 199 25.39 -0.78 -3.11
CA GLY A 199 24.45 0.05 -3.82
C GLY A 199 23.74 -0.68 -4.96
N ASN A 200 24.12 -1.90 -5.33
CA ASN A 200 23.58 -2.57 -6.51
C ASN A 200 22.22 -3.24 -6.26
N LEU A 201 21.35 -3.34 -7.28
CA LEU A 201 20.07 -4.05 -7.21
C LEU A 201 20.18 -5.49 -7.76
N TYR A 202 21.14 -5.78 -8.61
CA TYR A 202 21.37 -7.07 -9.27
C TYR A 202 20.11 -7.69 -9.92
N PRO A 203 19.56 -7.09 -11.00
CA PRO A 203 18.32 -7.55 -11.65
C PRO A 203 18.33 -9.04 -12.04
N ASN A 204 19.49 -9.54 -12.51
CA ASN A 204 19.66 -10.91 -12.98
C ASN A 204 19.97 -11.92 -11.87
N LYS A 205 20.16 -11.46 -10.63
CA LYS A 205 20.48 -12.34 -9.51
C LYS A 205 19.23 -13.12 -9.09
N PRO A 206 19.32 -14.45 -8.92
CA PRO A 206 18.26 -15.24 -8.31
C PRO A 206 17.88 -14.70 -6.92
N ILE A 207 16.59 -14.67 -6.62
CA ILE A 207 16.10 -14.31 -5.29
C ILE A 207 15.96 -15.56 -4.42
N ASN A 208 16.29 -15.41 -3.14
CA ASN A 208 16.04 -16.44 -2.14
C ASN A 208 14.61 -16.37 -1.60
N ARG A 209 14.21 -17.43 -0.89
CA ARG A 209 12.85 -17.61 -0.38
C ARG A 209 12.44 -16.54 0.64
N SER A 210 13.36 -16.02 1.46
CA SER A 210 13.03 -14.92 2.38
C SER A 210 12.88 -13.57 1.68
N GLN A 211 13.71 -13.28 0.68
CA GLN A 211 13.56 -12.08 -0.15
C GLN A 211 12.22 -12.09 -0.88
N PHE A 212 11.87 -13.22 -1.50
CA PHE A 212 10.56 -13.42 -2.12
C PHE A 212 9.40 -13.20 -1.14
N ALA A 213 9.47 -13.78 0.06
CA ALA A 213 8.42 -13.62 1.07
C ALA A 213 8.28 -12.17 1.52
N ASN A 214 9.40 -11.47 1.76
CA ASN A 214 9.39 -10.06 2.15
C ASN A 214 8.77 -9.16 1.08
N MET A 215 9.10 -9.39 -0.20
CA MET A 215 8.54 -8.58 -1.28
C MET A 215 7.02 -8.77 -1.37
N ILE A 216 6.50 -9.99 -1.27
CA ILE A 216 5.04 -10.21 -1.22
C ILE A 216 4.42 -9.57 0.03
N TYR A 217 5.01 -9.81 1.21
CA TYR A 217 4.46 -9.29 2.46
C TYR A 217 4.33 -7.77 2.38
N LYS A 218 5.38 -7.08 1.94
CA LYS A 218 5.38 -5.63 1.76
C LYS A 218 4.34 -5.16 0.76
N MET A 219 4.18 -5.84 -0.37
CA MET A 219 3.14 -5.51 -1.34
C MET A 219 1.72 -5.57 -0.74
N GLU A 220 1.47 -6.50 0.19
CA GLU A 220 0.17 -6.65 0.83
C GLU A 220 0.02 -5.73 2.06
N ASP A 221 1.11 -5.50 2.81
CA ASP A 221 1.18 -4.68 4.03
C ASP A 221 1.08 -3.18 3.72
N TYR A 222 1.71 -2.71 2.64
CA TYR A 222 1.56 -1.33 2.16
C TYR A 222 0.18 -1.04 1.54
N GLY A 223 -0.74 -2.01 1.53
CA GLY A 223 -2.12 -1.81 1.11
C GLY A 223 -2.32 -1.55 -0.39
N PHE A 224 -1.35 -1.91 -1.24
CA PHE A 224 -1.54 -1.91 -2.70
C PHE A 224 -2.75 -2.79 -3.14
N GLY A 225 -3.22 -3.68 -2.28
CA GLY A 225 -4.41 -4.51 -2.49
C GLY A 225 -5.71 -3.99 -1.87
N TYR A 226 -5.75 -2.82 -1.21
CA TYR A 226 -6.89 -2.43 -0.37
C TYR A 226 -7.37 -0.98 -0.39
N TYR A 227 -6.78 -0.06 -1.15
CA TYR A 227 -7.27 1.32 -1.10
C TYR A 227 -8.36 1.64 -2.13
N HIS A 228 -9.55 1.83 -1.57
CA HIS A 228 -10.60 2.71 -2.06
C HIS A 228 -9.94 4.02 -2.52
N TYR A 229 -10.09 4.33 -3.81
CA TYR A 229 -9.66 5.59 -4.38
C TYR A 229 -10.40 6.73 -3.67
N GLN A 230 -9.73 7.43 -2.75
CA GLN A 230 -10.05 8.84 -2.54
C GLN A 230 -9.08 9.58 -3.45
N TYR A 231 -9.60 10.01 -4.60
CA TYR A 231 -8.83 10.80 -5.55
C TYR A 231 -8.37 12.08 -4.84
N VAL A 232 -7.08 12.40 -4.92
CA VAL A 232 -6.57 13.71 -4.49
C VAL A 232 -7.26 14.83 -5.27
N ASP A 233 -7.73 14.52 -6.49
CA ASP A 233 -8.60 15.40 -7.28
C ASP A 233 -9.79 15.90 -6.47
N SER A 234 -10.36 15.10 -5.56
CA SER A 234 -11.48 15.55 -4.71
C SER A 234 -11.10 16.66 -3.73
N ILE A 235 -9.88 16.65 -3.18
CA ILE A 235 -9.41 17.72 -2.27
C ILE A 235 -9.14 19.00 -3.05
N PHE A 236 -8.53 18.91 -4.23
CA PHE A 236 -8.30 20.07 -5.08
C PHE A 236 -9.60 20.63 -5.66
N ASP A 237 -10.56 19.76 -5.98
CA ASP A 237 -11.92 20.14 -6.33
C ASP A 237 -12.60 20.86 -5.17
N ASP A 238 -12.45 20.38 -3.92
CA ASP A 238 -12.98 21.05 -2.73
C ASP A 238 -12.37 22.45 -2.55
N PHE A 239 -11.05 22.61 -2.69
CA PHE A 239 -10.39 23.93 -2.72
C PHE A 239 -10.95 24.83 -3.82
N ALA A 240 -11.14 24.30 -5.03
CA ALA A 240 -11.72 25.04 -6.13
C ALA A 240 -13.17 25.48 -5.84
N THR A 241 -13.97 24.65 -5.15
CA THR A 241 -15.35 25.00 -4.78
C THR A 241 -15.44 26.19 -3.83
N ILE A 242 -14.42 26.40 -2.99
CA ILE A 242 -14.35 27.53 -2.06
C ILE A 242 -13.62 28.75 -2.64
N GLY A 243 -13.14 28.65 -3.88
CA GLY A 243 -12.53 29.74 -4.64
C GLY A 243 -11.02 29.91 -4.43
N VAL A 244 -10.34 28.87 -3.94
CA VAL A 244 -8.88 28.86 -3.78
C VAL A 244 -8.23 28.47 -5.11
N SER A 245 -7.13 29.13 -5.48
CA SER A 245 -6.42 28.80 -6.71
C SER A 245 -5.64 27.49 -6.58
N GLU A 246 -5.37 26.83 -7.71
CA GLU A 246 -4.60 25.58 -7.74
C GLU A 246 -3.21 25.76 -7.10
N GLU A 247 -2.52 26.87 -7.39
CA GLU A 247 -1.19 27.19 -6.82
C GLU A 247 -1.23 27.33 -5.27
N GLU A 248 -2.26 28.00 -4.74
CA GLU A 248 -2.43 28.16 -3.29
C GLU A 248 -2.87 26.84 -2.63
N ALA A 249 -3.74 26.08 -3.30
CA ALA A 249 -4.18 24.76 -2.84
C ALA A 249 -3.01 23.79 -2.74
N ASP A 250 -2.11 23.79 -3.73
CA ASP A 250 -0.89 22.99 -3.74
C ASP A 250 0.01 23.32 -2.55
N GLU A 251 0.23 24.61 -2.27
CA GLU A 251 1.02 25.06 -1.13
C GLU A 251 0.41 24.56 0.19
N LYS A 252 -0.90 24.75 0.38
CA LYS A 252 -1.58 24.40 1.63
C LYS A 252 -1.72 22.91 1.84
N PHE A 253 -1.98 22.16 0.77
CA PHE A 253 -2.01 20.71 0.84
C PHE A 253 -0.64 20.14 1.19
N ASN A 254 0.45 20.72 0.65
CA ASN A 254 1.81 20.34 1.02
C ASN A 254 2.12 20.66 2.50
N GLU A 255 1.67 21.80 3.02
CA GLU A 255 1.79 22.09 4.46
C GLU A 255 1.04 21.04 5.32
N PHE A 256 -0.15 20.65 4.89
CA PHE A 256 -0.98 19.65 5.57
C PHE A 256 -0.35 18.26 5.60
N ILE A 257 0.11 17.72 4.47
CA ILE A 257 0.70 16.37 4.43
C ILE A 257 2.06 16.27 5.15
N ASN A 258 2.73 17.40 5.36
CA ASN A 258 3.96 17.48 6.15
C ASN A 258 3.68 17.69 7.65
N SER A 259 2.41 17.85 8.05
CA SER A 259 2.00 17.85 9.44
C SER A 259 1.86 16.42 9.95
N ASN A 260 2.90 15.96 10.66
CA ASN A 260 2.97 14.64 11.28
C ASN A 260 1.95 14.41 12.43
N GLU A 261 0.99 15.32 12.64
CA GLU A 261 0.01 15.23 13.73
C GLU A 261 -1.35 14.65 13.31
N LEU A 262 -1.81 14.94 12.08
CA LEU A 262 -3.13 14.53 11.59
C LEU A 262 -3.05 13.43 10.54
N VAL A 263 -1.98 13.44 9.76
CA VAL A 263 -1.76 12.47 8.69
C VAL A 263 -0.31 12.00 8.65
N GLU A 264 -0.10 10.83 8.07
CA GLU A 264 1.20 10.32 7.65
C GLU A 264 1.21 10.25 6.12
N PHE A 265 2.14 10.96 5.49
CA PHE A 265 2.35 10.82 4.05
C PHE A 265 2.84 9.41 3.76
N VAL A 266 2.10 8.68 2.93
CA VAL A 266 2.44 7.28 2.60
C VAL A 266 3.23 7.25 1.31
N THR A 267 2.66 7.76 0.22
CA THR A 267 3.29 7.65 -1.10
C THR A 267 2.63 8.52 -2.17
N MET A 268 3.29 8.66 -3.32
CA MET A 268 2.78 9.38 -4.49
C MET A 268 3.14 8.58 -5.74
N TYR A 269 2.16 8.35 -6.62
CA TYR A 269 2.38 7.58 -7.85
C TYR A 269 1.57 8.13 -9.03
N PRO A 270 2.17 8.16 -10.23
CA PRO A 270 1.50 8.66 -11.43
C PRO A 270 0.55 7.59 -11.99
N ILE A 271 -0.75 7.84 -12.05
CA ILE A 271 -1.73 6.99 -12.73
C ILE A 271 -1.96 7.56 -14.14
N PRO A 272 -1.90 6.74 -15.21
CA PRO A 272 -2.30 7.20 -16.53
C PRO A 272 -3.74 7.73 -16.50
N SER A 273 -3.94 8.98 -16.91
CA SER A 273 -5.26 9.63 -16.98
C SER A 273 -6.22 8.86 -17.89
N ASP A 274 -5.68 8.13 -18.87
CA ASP A 274 -6.36 7.08 -19.62
C ASP A 274 -5.36 5.95 -19.96
N ILE A 275 -5.87 4.73 -20.18
CA ILE A 275 -5.12 3.55 -20.64
C ILE A 275 -4.38 3.80 -21.97
N SER A 276 -4.71 4.88 -22.68
CA SER A 276 -4.13 5.26 -23.98
C SER A 276 -3.36 6.58 -24.00
N SER A 277 -3.28 7.31 -22.88
CA SER A 277 -2.59 8.60 -22.82
C SER A 277 -1.17 8.46 -22.29
N ASP A 278 -0.30 9.34 -22.77
CA ASP A 278 1.02 9.61 -22.17
C ASP A 278 0.91 10.61 -20.99
N ASP A 279 -0.33 11.00 -20.63
CA ASP A 279 -0.65 11.97 -19.59
C ASP A 279 -0.93 11.23 -18.27
N TYR A 280 -0.27 11.63 -17.19
CA TYR A 280 -0.36 10.98 -15.89
C TYR A 280 -0.95 11.92 -14.83
N ASP A 281 -1.97 11.44 -14.12
CA ASP A 281 -2.52 12.07 -12.92
C ASP A 281 -1.73 11.61 -11.70
N LEU A 282 -1.42 12.52 -10.79
CA LEU A 282 -0.60 12.21 -9.63
C LEU A 282 -1.49 11.76 -8.47
N VAL A 283 -1.48 10.47 -8.16
CA VAL A 283 -2.23 9.96 -7.00
C VAL A 283 -1.33 9.95 -5.79
N MET A 284 -1.73 10.74 -4.79
CA MET A 284 -1.12 10.78 -3.48
C MET A 284 -1.93 9.92 -2.50
N THR A 285 -1.23 9.11 -1.73
CA THR A 285 -1.78 8.38 -0.60
C THR A 285 -1.34 9.04 0.68
N VAL A 286 -2.31 9.52 1.45
CA VAL A 286 -2.14 10.13 2.76
C VAL A 286 -2.91 9.26 3.76
N TYR A 287 -2.30 8.90 4.89
CA TYR A 287 -2.92 8.06 5.91
C TYR A 287 -3.35 8.90 7.11
N PRO A 288 -4.66 9.05 7.37
CA PRO A 288 -5.16 9.68 8.59
C PRO A 288 -4.67 8.94 9.84
N VAL A 289 -3.96 9.66 10.71
CA VAL A 289 -3.50 9.10 11.99
C VAL A 289 -4.41 9.50 13.14
N LYS A 290 -5.14 10.61 13.00
CA LYS A 290 -5.97 11.19 14.06
C LYS A 290 -7.01 12.15 13.48
N GLU A 291 -8.19 12.20 14.09
CA GLU A 291 -9.20 13.23 13.81
C GLU A 291 -8.70 14.62 14.23
N GLY A 292 -9.05 15.63 13.43
CA GLY A 292 -8.72 17.03 13.71
C GLY A 292 -8.85 17.91 12.48
N GLU A 293 -8.47 19.18 12.63
CA GLU A 293 -8.51 20.16 11.54
C GLU A 293 -7.21 20.97 11.49
N MET A 294 -6.82 21.36 10.28
CA MET A 294 -5.75 22.32 10.02
C MET A 294 -6.35 23.57 9.37
N ILE A 295 -6.10 24.72 9.98
CA ILE A 295 -6.69 26.01 9.61
C ILE A 295 -5.69 26.82 8.78
N PHE A 296 -6.14 27.31 7.62
CA PHE A 296 -5.43 28.22 6.75
C PHE A 296 -6.19 29.55 6.67
N GLU A 297 -5.90 30.46 7.60
CA GLU A 297 -6.59 31.76 7.70
C GLU A 297 -6.39 32.64 6.46
N ASP A 298 -5.23 32.53 5.80
CA ASP A 298 -4.87 33.31 4.62
C ASP A 298 -5.74 33.01 3.39
N ILE A 299 -6.23 31.78 3.28
CA ILE A 299 -7.16 31.35 2.22
C ILE A 299 -8.59 31.11 2.73
N ASN A 300 -8.86 31.44 4.00
CA ASN A 300 -10.15 31.23 4.66
C ASN A 300 -10.68 29.80 4.49
N ALA A 301 -9.80 28.81 4.68
CA ALA A 301 -10.09 27.40 4.49
C ALA A 301 -9.57 26.57 5.66
N LYS A 302 -10.17 25.40 5.88
CA LYS A 302 -9.61 24.38 6.77
C LYS A 302 -9.67 23.01 6.11
N ILE A 303 -8.65 22.21 6.35
CA ILE A 303 -8.67 20.78 6.01
C ILE A 303 -9.12 20.01 7.23
N VAL A 304 -10.14 19.18 7.09
CA VAL A 304 -10.75 18.40 8.17
C VAL A 304 -10.47 16.92 7.95
N VAL A 305 -10.03 16.23 9.00
CA VAL A 305 -9.80 14.78 9.02
C VAL A 305 -10.77 14.16 10.01
N GLU A 306 -11.65 13.29 9.53
CA GLU A 306 -12.73 12.70 10.32
C GLU A 306 -12.85 11.20 10.11
N TYR A 307 -13.36 10.49 11.12
CA TYR A 307 -13.61 9.06 11.07
C TYR A 307 -15.08 8.76 11.38
N SER A 308 -15.74 7.97 10.52
CA SER A 308 -17.06 7.41 10.81
C SER A 308 -17.02 5.88 10.80
N GLU A 309 -17.89 5.23 11.59
CA GLU A 309 -18.00 3.76 11.60
C GLU A 309 -18.58 3.19 10.29
N GLU A 310 -19.30 4.00 9.52
CA GLU A 310 -19.97 3.61 8.27
C GLU A 310 -19.08 3.81 7.04
N ASP A 311 -18.38 4.94 6.97
CA ASP A 311 -17.63 5.39 5.79
C ASP A 311 -16.10 5.37 6.00
N GLY A 312 -15.64 5.16 7.23
CA GLY A 312 -14.22 5.14 7.58
C GLY A 312 -13.61 6.54 7.65
N TRP A 313 -12.31 6.62 7.36
CA TRP A 313 -11.59 7.90 7.33
C TRP A 313 -11.88 8.68 6.06
N TRP A 314 -12.11 9.97 6.22
CA TRP A 314 -12.24 10.90 5.10
C TRP A 314 -11.56 12.23 5.41
N ILE A 315 -11.15 12.93 4.36
CA ILE A 315 -10.51 14.24 4.41
C ILE A 315 -11.33 15.16 3.52
N SER A 316 -11.56 16.40 3.95
CA SER A 316 -12.23 17.41 3.15
C SER A 316 -11.68 18.81 3.36
N VAL A 317 -12.05 19.71 2.45
CA VAL A 317 -11.77 21.14 2.59
C VAL A 317 -13.07 21.89 2.84
N GLU A 318 -13.09 22.65 3.93
CA GLU A 318 -14.22 23.50 4.28
C GLU A 318 -13.84 24.97 4.27
N LYS A 319 -14.77 25.83 3.83
CA LYS A 319 -14.63 27.28 3.99
C LYS A 319 -14.87 27.67 5.44
N ILE A 320 -13.95 28.43 6.03
CA ILE A 320 -14.16 29.00 7.36
C ILE A 320 -15.31 30.02 7.27
N SER A 321 -16.44 29.76 7.92
CA SER A 321 -17.51 30.75 8.00
C SER A 321 -17.08 31.87 8.95
N GLU A 322 -17.22 33.14 8.53
CA GLU A 322 -17.20 34.25 9.48
C GLU A 322 -18.31 34.00 10.51
N GLU A 323 -17.96 33.70 11.76
CA GLU A 323 -18.94 33.75 12.84
C GLU A 323 -19.56 35.15 12.80
N SER A 324 -20.88 35.20 12.67
CA SER A 324 -21.66 36.40 12.91
C SER A 324 -21.33 36.88 14.32
N THR A 325 -20.44 37.86 14.42
CA THR A 325 -20.32 38.67 15.62
C THR A 325 -21.60 39.48 15.70
N THR A 326 -22.67 38.91 16.27
CA THR A 326 -23.75 39.72 16.80
C THR A 326 -23.12 40.70 17.78
N PRO A 327 -23.17 42.03 17.51
CA PRO A 327 -22.65 42.98 18.47
C PRO A 327 -23.51 42.86 19.72
N THR A 328 -22.88 42.59 20.86
CA THR A 328 -23.49 42.78 22.18
C THR A 328 -23.91 44.24 22.26
N THR A 329 -25.18 44.53 21.95
CA THR A 329 -25.79 45.79 22.34
C THR A 329 -25.88 45.76 23.86
N GLU A 330 -24.94 46.44 24.53
CA GLU A 330 -25.22 47.00 25.84
C GLU A 330 -26.48 47.87 25.71
N ASP A 331 -27.58 47.42 26.30
CA ASP A 331 -28.80 48.22 26.43
C ASP A 331 -28.63 49.14 27.65
N PRO A 332 -28.51 50.46 27.48
CA PRO A 332 -28.37 51.39 28.57
C PRO A 332 -29.76 51.93 28.92
N ASN A 333 -30.67 51.11 29.45
CA ASN A 333 -31.84 51.57 30.22
C ASN A 333 -32.69 50.38 30.71
N ILE A 334 -32.42 49.91 31.92
CA ILE A 334 -33.49 49.40 32.79
C ILE A 334 -33.32 50.07 34.16
N GLU A 335 -34.12 51.12 34.36
CA GLU A 335 -34.38 51.73 35.66
C GLU A 335 -35.10 50.73 36.59
N ASN A 336 -34.73 50.84 37.88
CA ASN A 336 -35.35 50.23 39.04
C ASN A 336 -36.90 50.21 39.02
N THR A 337 -37.47 49.13 39.53
CA THR A 337 -38.57 49.25 40.52
C THR A 337 -38.48 48.13 41.58
N ASP A 338 -38.43 48.59 42.82
CA ASP A 338 -38.56 47.82 44.06
C ASP A 338 -39.89 47.05 44.16
N SER A 339 -39.87 45.89 44.84
CA SER A 339 -40.80 45.62 45.96
C SER A 339 -40.43 44.35 46.75
N GLU A 340 -40.09 44.56 48.03
CA GLU A 340 -40.52 43.81 49.24
C GLU A 340 -40.42 42.26 49.26
N ASN A 341 -39.49 41.68 50.03
CA ASN A 341 -39.56 41.38 51.48
C ASN A 341 -40.45 40.15 51.85
N THR A 342 -39.83 39.05 52.32
CA THR A 342 -39.99 38.48 53.69
C THR A 342 -39.62 36.98 53.75
N GLY A 343 -38.85 36.62 54.79
CA GLY A 343 -38.99 35.36 55.55
C GLY A 343 -38.03 34.20 55.21
N ILE A 344 -36.95 33.88 55.95
CA ILE A 344 -36.79 33.41 57.35
C ILE A 344 -36.67 31.86 57.46
N VAL A 345 -35.50 31.41 58.00
CA VAL A 345 -35.24 30.29 58.97
C VAL A 345 -35.27 28.86 58.40
N THR A 346 -34.40 27.88 58.74
CA THR A 346 -33.29 27.61 59.68
C THR A 346 -32.70 26.23 59.27
N GLU A 347 -31.59 25.69 59.75
CA GLU A 347 -30.76 25.91 60.96
C GLU A 347 -29.32 25.48 60.67
#